data_AF-A0AA39UQU9-F1
#
_entry.id   AF-A0AA39UQU9-F1
#
_cell.length_a   1.000
_cell.length_b   1.000
_cell.length_c   1.000
_cell.angle_alpha   90.00
_cell.angle_beta   90.00
_cell.angle_gamma   90.00
#
_symmetry.space_group_name_H-M   'P 1'
#
loop_
_entity.id
_entity.type
_entity.pdbx_description
1 polymer ?
#
loop_
_entity_poly.entity_id
_entity_poly.type
_entity_poly.pdbx_seq_one_letter_code
_entity_poly.pdbx_strand_id
1 'polypeptide(L)'
;MSLEIGGLYIMLFARYERGTYHWGIYHHLEAPTDPGSSGKGIKYHAVFVAANWGSWIVETGGTDHPLNSTLLVGAMKIGYADPTHRRTLEARLGKVTCTSPSPDITFTCRIWVLKAVNLLMDMGAVRCDNVKALKTEVIAFGNQHADTRGALPPPIIQSTVCRF
;
A
#
# COMPACT_ATOMS: atom_id res chain seq x y z
N MET A 1 7.39 -14.87 5.60
CA MET A 1 6.54 -14.12 6.55
C MET A 1 5.12 -14.12 5.99
N SER A 2 4.09 -14.16 6.82
CA SER A 2 2.67 -14.06 6.40
C SER A 2 2.13 -12.66 6.66
N LEU A 3 0.97 -12.34 6.10
CA LEU A 3 0.23 -11.15 6.49
C LEU A 3 -0.31 -11.33 7.92
N GLU A 4 -0.29 -10.26 8.71
CA GLU A 4 -0.74 -10.22 10.09
C GLU A 4 -2.09 -9.51 10.15
N ILE A 5 -3.06 -10.07 10.86
CA ILE A 5 -4.38 -9.45 11.04
C ILE A 5 -4.18 -8.06 11.68
N GLY A 6 -4.82 -7.05 11.11
CA GLY A 6 -4.66 -5.65 11.51
C GLY A 6 -3.41 -4.98 10.93
N GLY A 7 -2.52 -5.71 10.27
CA GLY A 7 -1.32 -5.16 9.66
C GLY A 7 -1.67 -4.18 8.53
N LEU A 8 -0.96 -3.06 8.52
CA LEU A 8 -0.96 -2.08 7.43
C LEU A 8 0.29 -2.24 6.58
N TYR A 9 0.09 -2.40 5.27
CA TYR A 9 1.16 -2.69 4.32
C TYR A 9 1.18 -1.67 3.19
N ILE A 10 2.36 -1.26 2.75
CA ILE A 10 2.55 -0.71 1.40
C ILE A 10 2.77 -1.89 0.46
N MET A 11 1.88 -2.06 -0.51
CA MET A 11 2.01 -3.05 -1.57
C MET A 11 2.52 -2.39 -2.86
N LEU A 12 3.49 -3.04 -3.48
CA LEU A 12 4.06 -2.61 -4.76
C LEU A 12 3.65 -3.56 -5.86
N PHE A 13 3.09 -3.00 -6.93
CA PHE A 13 2.75 -3.74 -8.13
C PHE A 13 3.63 -3.26 -9.29
N ALA A 14 4.20 -4.20 -10.03
CA ALA A 14 5.05 -3.94 -11.17
C ALA A 14 4.32 -3.12 -12.24
N ARG A 15 5.04 -2.20 -12.86
CA ARG A 15 4.70 -1.61 -14.16
C ARG A 15 5.79 -1.97 -15.17
N TYR A 16 5.75 -1.33 -16.34
CA TYR A 16 6.69 -1.58 -17.44
C TYR A 16 8.16 -1.44 -17.03
N GLU A 17 8.52 -0.49 -16.16
CA GLU A 17 9.92 -0.20 -15.83
C GLU A 17 10.25 -0.35 -14.34
N ARG A 18 11.48 -0.78 -14.03
CA ARG A 18 11.99 -0.81 -12.65
C ARG A 18 11.92 0.59 -12.03
N GLY A 19 11.56 0.67 -10.75
CA GLY A 19 11.39 1.94 -10.05
C GLY A 19 10.07 2.65 -10.31
N THR A 20 9.27 2.20 -11.27
CA THR A 20 7.97 2.78 -11.65
C THR A 20 6.78 1.98 -11.10
N TYR A 21 6.82 1.54 -9.85
CA TYR A 21 5.74 0.71 -9.28
C TYR A 21 4.43 1.47 -9.11
N HIS A 22 3.32 0.74 -9.21
CA HIS A 22 2.03 1.17 -8.67
C HIS A 22 1.98 0.87 -7.17
N TRP A 23 1.57 1.84 -6.36
CA TRP A 23 1.60 1.75 -4.90
C TRP A 23 0.18 1.72 -4.36
N GLY A 24 -0.05 0.91 -3.32
CA GLY A 24 -1.30 0.92 -2.56
C GLY A 24 -1.05 0.66 -1.08
N ILE A 25 -1.99 1.11 -0.24
CA ILE A 25 -2.09 0.68 1.14
C ILE A 25 -2.99 -0.54 1.19
N TYR A 26 -2.59 -1.56 1.95
CA TYR A 26 -3.41 -2.73 2.23
C TYR A 26 -3.57 -2.89 3.75
N HIS A 27 -4.81 -3.04 4.19
CA HIS A 27 -5.16 -3.38 5.56
C HIS A 27 -5.64 -4.83 5.60
N HIS A 28 -4.89 -5.69 6.28
CA HIS A 28 -5.23 -7.11 6.40
C HIS A 28 -6.26 -7.31 7.53
N LEU A 29 -7.33 -8.06 7.27
CA LEU A 29 -8.48 -8.14 8.17
C LEU A 29 -8.81 -9.55 8.61
N GLU A 30 -8.63 -10.53 7.72
CA GLU A 30 -9.08 -11.89 7.95
C GLU A 30 -7.95 -12.86 7.64
N ALA A 31 -7.76 -13.84 8.52
CA ALA A 31 -6.83 -14.94 8.28
C ALA A 31 -7.26 -15.78 7.06
N PRO A 32 -6.33 -16.55 6.46
CA PRO A 32 -6.67 -17.57 5.47
C PRO A 32 -7.72 -18.55 6.00
N THR A 33 -8.75 -18.83 5.20
CA THR A 33 -9.73 -19.90 5.49
C THR A 33 -9.29 -21.26 4.96
N ASP A 34 -8.37 -21.29 3.98
CA ASP A 34 -7.92 -22.50 3.30
C ASP A 34 -6.39 -22.50 3.07
N PRO A 35 -5.75 -23.70 3.02
CA PRO A 35 -4.33 -23.84 2.74
C PRO A 35 -4.02 -23.41 1.29
N GLY A 36 -3.51 -22.20 1.12
CA GLY A 36 -3.28 -21.58 -0.20
C GLY A 36 -3.88 -20.18 -0.33
N SER A 37 -4.71 -19.77 0.65
CA SER A 37 -5.16 -18.40 0.78
C SER A 37 -4.18 -17.56 1.59
N SER A 38 -4.12 -16.26 1.28
CA SER A 38 -3.44 -15.27 2.10
C SER A 38 -4.42 -14.43 2.92
N GLY A 39 -5.65 -14.92 3.11
CA GLY A 39 -6.71 -14.20 3.80
C GLY A 39 -7.27 -13.02 3.00
N LYS A 40 -7.95 -12.11 3.70
CA LYS A 40 -8.70 -11.01 3.08
C LYS A 40 -8.40 -9.67 3.76
N GLY A 41 -8.64 -8.59 3.02
CA GLY A 41 -8.42 -7.25 3.51
C GLY A 41 -8.92 -6.19 2.53
N ILE A 42 -8.59 -4.94 2.79
CA ILE A 42 -8.97 -3.81 1.93
C ILE A 42 -7.72 -3.18 1.34
N LYS A 43 -7.76 -2.95 0.03
CA LYS A 43 -6.74 -2.20 -0.70
C LYS A 43 -7.24 -0.80 -1.01
N TYR A 44 -6.38 0.18 -0.79
CA TYR A 44 -6.59 1.59 -1.08
C TYR A 44 -5.47 2.07 -1.99
N HIS A 45 -5.81 2.64 -3.15
CA HIS A 45 -4.81 3.17 -4.06
C HIS A 45 -5.39 4.28 -4.93
N ALA A 46 -4.56 5.24 -5.32
CA ALA A 46 -4.98 6.21 -6.32
C ALA A 46 -4.71 5.66 -7.72
N VAL A 47 -5.71 5.71 -8.60
CA VAL A 47 -5.62 5.28 -9.99
C VAL A 47 -5.93 6.45 -10.93
N PHE A 48 -5.28 6.45 -12.09
CA PHE A 48 -5.57 7.41 -13.14
C PHE A 48 -6.65 6.86 -14.06
N VAL A 49 -7.75 7.58 -14.21
CA VAL A 49 -8.91 7.16 -15.00
C VAL A 49 -9.02 8.06 -16.22
N ALA A 50 -8.50 7.57 -17.35
CA ALA A 50 -8.54 8.29 -18.61
C ALA A 50 -9.99 8.63 -19.04
N ALA A 51 -10.92 7.68 -18.83
CA ALA A 51 -12.34 7.87 -19.14
C ALA A 51 -13.02 8.97 -18.32
N ASN A 52 -12.44 9.37 -17.17
CA ASN A 52 -12.94 10.45 -16.34
C ASN A 52 -12.11 11.73 -16.54
N TRP A 53 -12.00 12.17 -17.80
CA TRP A 53 -11.33 13.42 -18.17
C TRP A 53 -9.86 13.48 -17.73
N GLY A 54 -9.20 12.31 -17.64
CA GLY A 54 -7.83 12.21 -17.15
C GLY A 54 -7.65 12.62 -15.69
N SER A 55 -8.53 12.12 -14.81
CA SER A 55 -8.46 12.43 -13.38
C SER A 55 -7.90 11.27 -12.54
N TRP A 56 -7.38 11.61 -11.38
CA TRP A 56 -6.98 10.64 -10.36
C TRP A 56 -8.12 10.46 -9.36
N ILE A 57 -8.47 9.20 -9.09
CA ILE A 57 -9.46 8.84 -8.07
C ILE A 57 -8.86 7.86 -7.06
N VAL A 58 -9.42 7.82 -5.86
CA VAL A 58 -9.10 6.79 -4.87
C VAL A 58 -10.02 5.62 -5.09
N GLU A 59 -9.45 4.48 -5.48
CA GLU A 59 -10.16 3.22 -5.48
C GLU A 59 -9.94 2.53 -4.13
N THR A 60 -11.04 2.04 -3.57
CA THR A 60 -11.07 1.24 -2.35
C THR A 60 -11.87 -0.01 -2.62
N GLY A 61 -11.33 -1.17 -2.24
CA GLY A 61 -12.04 -2.43 -2.47
C GLY A 61 -11.51 -3.56 -1.62
N GLY A 62 -12.42 -4.48 -1.27
CA GLY A 62 -12.04 -5.77 -0.72
C GLY A 62 -11.12 -6.51 -1.69
N THR A 63 -10.06 -7.10 -1.17
CA THR A 63 -9.15 -7.95 -1.94
C THR A 63 -9.05 -9.29 -1.24
N ASP A 64 -9.55 -10.32 -1.91
CA ASP A 64 -9.29 -11.70 -1.56
C ASP A 64 -7.93 -12.10 -2.11
N HIS A 65 -7.15 -12.87 -1.35
CA HIS A 65 -5.88 -13.43 -1.81
C HIS A 65 -4.91 -12.36 -2.36
N PRO A 66 -4.65 -11.25 -1.63
CA PRO A 66 -3.82 -10.14 -2.12
C PRO A 66 -2.42 -10.56 -2.60
N LEU A 67 -1.89 -11.68 -2.10
CA LEU A 67 -0.56 -12.19 -2.43
C LEU A 67 -0.50 -12.94 -3.78
N ASN A 68 -1.64 -13.29 -4.37
CA ASN A 68 -1.72 -14.10 -5.60
C ASN A 68 -1.66 -13.26 -6.88
N SER A 69 -1.49 -11.94 -6.79
CA SER A 69 -1.41 -11.08 -7.97
C SER A 69 -0.10 -11.30 -8.71
N THR A 70 -0.18 -11.59 -10.02
CA THR A 70 0.99 -11.74 -10.91
C THR A 70 1.82 -10.47 -11.08
N LEU A 71 1.25 -9.32 -10.72
CA LEU A 71 1.94 -8.03 -10.73
C LEU A 71 2.55 -7.67 -9.38
N LEU A 72 2.22 -8.39 -8.30
CA LEU A 72 2.74 -8.07 -6.98
C LEU A 72 4.25 -8.27 -6.94
N VAL A 73 4.97 -7.20 -6.60
CA VAL A 73 6.40 -7.21 -6.34
C VAL A 73 6.65 -7.61 -4.88
N GLY A 74 5.81 -7.13 -3.96
CA GLY A 74 5.87 -7.49 -2.55
C GLY A 74 5.05 -6.56 -1.66
N ALA A 75 5.05 -6.86 -0.36
CA ALA A 75 4.35 -6.09 0.67
C ALA A 75 5.29 -5.72 1.83
N MET A 76 5.28 -4.45 2.22
CA MET A 76 6.06 -3.95 3.35
C MET A 76 5.12 -3.52 4.49
N LYS A 77 5.20 -4.19 5.64
CA LYS A 77 4.46 -3.80 6.85
C LYS A 77 5.00 -2.48 7.38
N ILE A 78 4.11 -1.51 7.58
CA ILE A 78 4.44 -0.16 8.06
C ILE A 78 3.74 0.20 9.37
N GLY A 79 2.76 -0.59 9.80
CA GLY A 79 2.02 -0.30 11.02
C GLY A 79 0.91 -1.31 11.30
N TYR A 80 0.03 -0.91 12.21
CA TYR A 80 -1.07 -1.72 12.69
C TYR A 80 -2.31 -0.85 12.91
N ALA A 81 -3.46 -1.34 12.45
CA ALA A 81 -4.77 -0.80 12.79
C ALA A 81 -5.68 -1.96 13.18
N ASP A 82 -6.29 -1.86 14.35
CA ASP A 82 -7.24 -2.86 14.82
C ASP A 82 -8.39 -3.03 13.80
N PRO A 83 -8.69 -4.27 13.33
CA PRO A 83 -9.76 -4.53 12.37
C PRO A 83 -11.13 -3.98 12.77
N THR A 84 -11.41 -3.83 14.07
CA THR A 84 -12.66 -3.23 14.57
C THR A 84 -12.83 -1.77 14.14
N HIS A 85 -11.72 -1.05 13.89
CA HIS A 85 -11.71 0.34 13.43
C HIS A 85 -11.68 0.49 11.89
N ARG A 86 -11.89 -0.60 11.13
CA ARG A 86 -11.83 -0.62 9.66
C ARG A 86 -12.65 0.49 9.00
N ARG A 87 -13.90 0.72 9.45
CA ARG A 87 -14.78 1.75 8.86
C ARG A 87 -14.21 3.16 9.05
N THR A 88 -13.62 3.43 10.22
CA THR A 88 -12.95 4.71 10.50
C THR A 88 -11.74 4.88 9.60
N LEU A 89 -10.92 3.84 9.46
CA LEU A 89 -9.75 3.84 8.58
C LEU A 89 -10.14 4.12 7.13
N GLU A 90 -11.13 3.40 6.61
CA GLU A 90 -11.67 3.57 5.27
C GLU A 90 -12.21 4.98 5.03
N ALA A 91 -13.02 5.50 5.95
CA ALA A 91 -13.56 6.86 5.85
C ALA A 91 -12.47 7.95 5.88
N ARG A 92 -11.36 7.70 6.59
CA ARG A 92 -10.23 8.64 6.67
C ARG A 92 -9.35 8.56 5.42
N LEU A 93 -9.00 7.36 4.97
CA LEU A 93 -8.21 7.16 3.74
C LEU A 93 -8.96 7.65 2.50
N GLY A 94 -10.30 7.46 2.44
CA GLY A 94 -11.12 7.97 1.35
C GLY A 94 -11.16 9.49 1.23
N LYS A 95 -10.78 10.23 2.28
CA LYS A 95 -10.68 11.70 2.27
C LYS A 95 -9.30 12.22 1.83
N VAL A 96 -8.32 11.33 1.62
CA VAL A 96 -7.00 11.73 1.13
C VAL A 96 -7.12 12.20 -0.32
N THR A 97 -6.87 13.48 -0.55
CA THR A 97 -7.09 14.12 -1.85
C THR A 97 -6.04 13.74 -2.90
N CYS A 98 -6.50 13.56 -4.14
CA CYS A 98 -5.64 13.29 -5.30
C CYS A 98 -5.04 14.57 -5.91
N THR A 99 -4.43 15.42 -5.08
CA THR A 99 -3.84 16.69 -5.51
C THR A 99 -2.33 16.65 -5.50
N SER A 100 -1.70 17.34 -6.44
CA SER A 100 -0.25 17.57 -6.41
C SER A 100 0.17 18.36 -5.16
N PRO A 101 1.38 18.10 -4.60
CA PRO A 101 1.89 18.85 -3.46
C PRO A 101 2.33 20.28 -3.83
N SER A 102 2.69 20.51 -5.09
CA SER A 102 2.99 21.83 -5.66
C SER A 102 2.66 21.83 -7.17
N PRO A 103 2.54 23.01 -7.82
CA PRO A 103 2.26 23.09 -9.24
C PRO A 103 3.26 22.35 -10.14
N ASP A 104 4.54 22.31 -9.74
CA ASP A 104 5.62 21.70 -10.54
C ASP A 104 5.76 20.18 -10.36
N ILE A 105 4.96 19.57 -9.49
CA ILE A 105 5.04 18.14 -9.19
C ILE A 105 3.79 17.44 -9.70
N THR A 106 3.93 16.59 -10.72
CA THR A 106 2.83 15.75 -11.20
C THR A 106 2.37 14.76 -10.14
N PHE A 107 1.05 14.68 -9.90
CA PHE A 107 0.46 13.74 -8.97
C PHE A 107 0.64 12.28 -9.42
N THR A 108 0.80 11.37 -8.46
CA THR A 108 0.96 9.92 -8.70
C THR A 108 0.33 9.10 -7.56
N CYS A 109 0.11 7.81 -7.79
CA CYS A 109 -0.26 6.84 -6.74
C CYS A 109 0.72 6.85 -5.57
N ARG A 110 2.02 7.04 -5.84
CA ARG A 110 3.06 7.17 -4.81
C ARG A 110 2.82 8.40 -3.94
N ILE A 111 2.53 9.55 -4.54
CA ILE A 111 2.21 10.78 -3.78
C ILE A 111 0.98 10.55 -2.90
N TRP A 112 -0.05 9.90 -3.43
CA TRP A 112 -1.22 9.54 -2.63
C TRP A 112 -0.86 8.67 -1.43
N VAL A 113 -0.09 7.60 -1.62
CA VAL A 113 0.34 6.71 -0.53
C VAL A 113 1.14 7.45 0.52
N LEU A 114 2.06 8.35 0.14
CA LEU A 114 2.83 9.14 1.11
C LEU A 114 1.93 10.12 1.89
N LYS A 115 0.91 10.70 1.27
CA LYS A 115 -0.12 11.49 1.97
C LYS A 115 -0.94 10.63 2.93
N ALA A 116 -1.34 9.44 2.50
CA ALA A 116 -2.06 8.48 3.33
C ALA A 116 -1.22 8.05 4.55
N VAL A 117 0.08 7.81 4.38
CA VAL A 117 1.00 7.50 5.49
C VAL A 117 1.06 8.63 6.51
N ASN A 118 1.18 9.90 6.08
CA ASN A 118 1.12 11.04 7.02
C ASN A 118 -0.18 11.03 7.83
N LEU A 119 -1.32 10.82 7.17
CA LEU A 119 -2.61 10.70 7.86
C LEU A 119 -2.63 9.53 8.86
N LEU A 120 -2.06 8.38 8.51
CA LEU A 120 -1.98 7.22 9.39
C LEU A 120 -1.04 7.46 10.58
N MET A 121 0.00 8.29 10.40
CA MET A 121 0.86 8.76 11.48
C MET A 121 0.10 9.68 12.43
N ASP A 122 -0.68 10.63 11.89
CA ASP A 122 -1.54 11.51 12.69
C ASP A 122 -2.60 10.73 13.49
N MET A 123 -3.05 9.60 12.95
CA MET A 123 -3.97 8.67 13.62
C MET A 123 -3.28 7.73 14.63
N GLY A 124 -1.95 7.69 14.66
CA GLY A 124 -1.17 6.79 15.51
C GLY A 124 -1.11 5.33 15.05
N ALA A 125 -1.65 5.00 13.87
CA ALA A 125 -1.65 3.64 13.29
C ALA A 125 -0.30 3.27 12.65
N VAL A 126 0.51 4.27 12.34
CA VAL A 126 1.85 4.15 11.77
C VAL A 126 2.79 5.07 12.55
N ARG A 127 4.02 4.64 12.87
CA ARG A 127 5.04 5.53 13.44
C ARG A 127 6.33 5.33 12.68
N CYS A 128 6.67 6.24 11.78
CA CYS A 128 7.92 6.18 11.01
C CYS A 128 8.79 7.39 11.33
N ASP A 129 10.12 7.22 11.23
CA ASP A 129 11.08 8.30 11.49
C ASP A 129 10.76 9.55 10.64
N ASN A 130 10.48 9.34 9.35
CA ASN A 130 9.78 10.28 8.48
C ASN A 130 9.38 9.62 7.15
N VAL A 131 8.43 10.25 6.44
CA VAL A 131 7.88 9.75 5.16
C VAL A 131 8.92 9.73 4.02
N LYS A 132 9.95 10.57 4.06
CA LYS A 132 11.02 10.58 3.03
C LYS A 132 11.92 9.34 3.16
N ALA A 133 12.26 8.93 4.38
CA ALA A 133 12.99 7.71 4.65
C ALA A 133 12.18 6.49 4.19
N LEU A 134 10.88 6.44 4.53
CA LEU A 134 9.99 5.36 4.11
C LEU A 134 9.88 5.26 2.58
N LYS A 135 9.72 6.39 1.88
CA LYS A 135 9.72 6.42 0.41
C LYS A 135 10.99 5.77 -0.16
N THR A 136 12.15 6.10 0.42
CA THR A 136 13.45 5.59 -0.05
C THR A 136 13.53 4.08 0.15
N GLU A 137 13.14 3.60 1.34
CA GLU A 137 13.11 2.19 1.67
C GLU A 137 12.17 1.39 0.75
N VAL A 138 10.94 1.87 0.53
CA VAL A 138 9.96 1.20 -0.34
C VAL A 138 10.46 1.13 -1.78
N ILE A 139 11.11 2.17 -2.30
CA ILE A 139 11.70 2.13 -3.66
C ILE A 139 12.84 1.11 -3.72
N ALA A 140 13.72 1.09 -2.73
CA ALA A 140 14.83 0.15 -2.66
C ALA A 140 14.32 -1.31 -2.61
N PHE A 141 13.33 -1.57 -1.76
CA PHE A 141 12.64 -2.86 -1.69
C PHE A 141 12.05 -3.28 -3.04
N GLY A 142 11.30 -2.38 -3.71
CA GLY A 142 10.74 -2.67 -5.01
C GLY A 142 11.82 -3.00 -6.06
N ASN A 143 12.92 -2.26 -6.07
CA ASN A 143 14.04 -2.48 -7.00
C ASN A 143 14.78 -3.79 -6.75
N GLN A 144 14.95 -4.16 -5.47
CA GLN A 144 15.56 -5.44 -5.08
C GLN A 144 14.74 -6.64 -5.59
N HIS A 145 13.42 -6.51 -5.64
CA HIS A 145 12.49 -7.59 -5.99
C HIS A 145 11.83 -7.42 -7.37
N ALA A 146 12.32 -6.51 -8.21
CA ALA A 146 11.67 -6.17 -9.48
C ALA A 146 11.56 -7.38 -10.45
N ASP A 147 12.52 -8.30 -10.39
CA ASP A 147 12.58 -9.49 -11.23
C ASP A 147 11.78 -10.68 -10.66
N THR A 148 11.37 -10.60 -9.39
CA THR A 148 10.60 -11.65 -8.70
C THR A 148 9.11 -11.30 -8.59
N ARG A 149 8.61 -10.40 -9.44
CA ARG A 149 7.17 -10.08 -9.48
C ARG A 149 6.35 -11.33 -9.77
N GLY A 150 5.26 -11.52 -9.03
CA GLY A 150 4.41 -12.70 -9.15
C GLY A 150 5.03 -14.00 -8.63
N ALA A 151 6.20 -13.96 -7.98
CA ALA A 151 6.76 -15.12 -7.29
C ALA A 151 5.84 -15.54 -6.12
N LEU A 152 5.76 -16.85 -5.88
CA LEU A 152 5.00 -17.43 -4.78
C LEU A 152 5.94 -18.17 -3.82
N PRO A 153 6.04 -17.79 -2.54
CA PRO A 153 5.36 -16.64 -1.92
C PRO A 153 6.02 -15.30 -2.31
N PRO A 154 5.25 -14.20 -2.41
CA PRO A 154 5.83 -12.88 -2.63
C PRO A 154 6.61 -12.43 -1.39
N PRO A 155 7.61 -11.56 -1.54
CA PRO A 155 8.35 -11.04 -0.40
C PRO A 155 7.44 -10.17 0.47
N ILE A 156 7.40 -10.52 1.76
CA ILE A 156 6.75 -9.74 2.81
C ILE A 156 7.82 -9.38 3.84
N ILE A 157 8.00 -8.08 4.07
CA ILE A 157 8.98 -7.56 5.01
C ILE A 157 8.33 -6.57 5.97
N GLN A 158 9.02 -6.28 7.07
CA GLN A 158 8.70 -5.16 7.95
C GLN A 158 9.61 -3.99 7.61
N SER A 159 9.04 -2.78 7.55
CA SER A 159 9.81 -1.55 7.39
C SER A 159 10.79 -1.38 8.55
N THR A 160 12.03 -1.02 8.24
CA THR A 160 13.08 -0.71 9.22
C THR A 160 12.98 0.72 9.74
N VAL A 161 12.29 1.60 9.01
CA VAL A 161 12.09 3.01 9.39
C VAL A 161 10.75 3.28 10.06
N CYS A 162 9.85 2.29 10.11
CA CYS A 162 8.59 2.34 10.85
C CYS A 162 8.64 1.40 12.05
N ARG A 163 8.32 1.93 13.24
CA ARG A 163 8.29 1.23 14.51
C ARG A 163 6.84 1.09 14.95
N PHE A 164 6.44 -0.08 15.44
CA PHE A 164 5.10 -0.33 15.96
C PHE A 164 5.16 -1.35 17.08
#